data_AF-A0A7J9BK92-F1
#
_entry.id   AF-A0A7J9BK92-F1
#
_cell.length_a   1.000
_cell.length_b   1.000
_cell.length_c   1.000
_cell.angle_alpha   90.00
_cell.angle_beta   90.00
_cell.angle_gamma   90.00
#
_symmetry.space_group_name_H-M   'P 1'
#
loop_
_entity.id
_entity.type
_entity.pdbx_description
1 polymer ?
#
loop_
_entity_poly.entity_id
_entity_poly.type
_entity_poly.pdbx_seq_one_letter_code
_entity_poly.pdbx_strand_id
1 'polypeptide(L)'
;MNLLKILCTNAAWQRRKLGKFLQDWRVIYVQLELAFKNEYGEVSSSSNDENTCMKIFQHILLWVEEQTYWMAFRFLILGFELELYSTGEYCMVYWYLYAVLIKLTEKTHLMMAVSHDTAKRKGKKKKDSAKDLARESRIPPAVLFLQCYICLAEGLTMMLAALRNEIPVFHSPSPFNTEHEKFVQHFELLQRACIPNHVSYPSYKESTTHARFSTLAMYNYFKDAQRIAKEVKSSFSNDPERLAELRKLEQVAEHNSVAQNVICRLGALDPSLKVSFEFSHHPFFATVVVKRS
;
A
#
# COMPACT_ATOMS: atom_id res chain seq x y z
N MET A 1 18.55 10.11 -12.64
CA MET A 1 18.33 10.35 -14.10
C MET A 1 17.44 9.29 -14.76
N ASN A 2 17.67 7.98 -14.58
CA ASN A 2 16.89 6.96 -15.32
C ASN A 2 15.42 6.81 -14.87
N LEU A 3 15.10 6.94 -13.57
CA LEU A 3 13.72 6.83 -13.08
C LEU A 3 12.80 7.90 -13.68
N LEU A 4 13.22 9.18 -13.66
CA LEU A 4 12.46 10.27 -14.26
C LEU A 4 12.19 10.04 -15.75
N LYS A 5 13.19 9.58 -16.51
CA LYS A 5 13.01 9.22 -17.93
C LYS A 5 11.96 8.13 -18.11
N ILE A 6 11.95 7.12 -17.22
CA ILE A 6 10.95 6.05 -17.26
C ILE A 6 9.55 6.62 -17.02
N LEU A 7 9.37 7.49 -16.03
CA LEU A 7 8.06 8.08 -15.69
C LEU A 7 7.48 8.94 -16.83
N CYS A 8 8.31 9.43 -17.74
CA CYS A 8 7.87 10.16 -18.94
C CYS A 8 7.51 9.25 -20.14
N THR A 9 7.60 7.92 -20.00
CA THR A 9 7.19 6.97 -21.06
C THR A 9 5.77 6.46 -20.86
N ASN A 10 5.22 5.74 -21.83
CA ASN A 10 3.89 5.12 -21.70
C ASN A 10 3.83 4.06 -20.59
N ALA A 11 2.62 3.75 -20.10
CA ALA A 11 2.37 2.85 -18.97
C ALA A 11 2.99 1.44 -19.14
N ALA A 12 2.89 0.87 -20.35
CA ALA A 12 3.46 -0.46 -20.64
C ALA A 12 4.99 -0.46 -20.50
N TRP A 13 5.65 0.59 -20.98
CA TRP A 13 7.09 0.75 -20.84
C TRP A 13 7.50 1.05 -19.40
N GLN A 14 6.74 1.90 -18.69
CA GLN A 14 6.93 2.16 -17.26
C GLN A 14 6.95 0.85 -16.49
N ARG A 15 5.90 0.02 -16.61
CA ARG A 15 5.78 -1.23 -15.85
C ARG A 15 6.93 -2.19 -16.14
N ARG A 16 7.27 -2.37 -17.43
CA ARG A 16 8.37 -3.26 -17.85
C ARG A 16 9.72 -2.80 -17.29
N LYS A 17 10.00 -1.50 -17.28
CA LYS A 17 11.26 -0.96 -16.79
C LYS A 17 11.33 -0.98 -15.27
N LEU A 18 10.26 -0.59 -14.57
CA LEU A 18 10.18 -0.65 -13.11
C LEU A 18 10.42 -2.06 -12.59
N GLY A 19 9.83 -3.09 -13.22
CA GLY A 19 10.04 -4.49 -12.84
C GLY A 19 11.52 -4.93 -12.85
N LYS A 20 12.32 -4.41 -13.80
CA LYS A 20 13.77 -4.68 -13.85
C LYS A 20 14.54 -3.83 -12.84
N PHE A 21 14.17 -2.55 -12.73
CA PHE A 21 14.84 -1.59 -11.85
C PHE A 21 14.72 -1.97 -10.38
N LEU A 22 13.64 -2.62 -9.96
CA LEU A 22 13.47 -3.08 -8.58
C LEU A 22 14.63 -3.98 -8.10
N GLN A 23 15.20 -4.81 -9.00
CA GLN A 23 16.38 -5.62 -8.70
C GLN A 23 17.62 -4.75 -8.48
N ASP A 24 17.88 -3.83 -9.41
CA ASP A 24 19.03 -2.94 -9.34
C ASP A 24 19.00 -2.09 -8.06
N TRP A 25 17.82 -1.58 -7.69
CA TRP A 25 17.64 -0.81 -6.47
C TRP A 25 17.79 -1.63 -5.19
N ARG A 26 17.39 -2.91 -5.22
CA ARG A 26 17.68 -3.83 -4.12
C ARG A 26 19.19 -4.03 -3.94
N VAL A 27 19.92 -4.20 -5.05
CA VAL A 27 21.39 -4.31 -5.00
C VAL A 27 22.00 -3.03 -4.45
N ILE A 28 21.56 -1.85 -4.92
CA ILE A 28 22.03 -0.56 -4.40
C ILE A 28 21.80 -0.45 -2.88
N TYR A 29 20.61 -0.81 -2.40
CA TYR A 29 20.32 -0.82 -0.95
C TYR A 29 21.31 -1.71 -0.18
N VAL A 30 21.51 -2.96 -0.63
CA VAL A 30 22.41 -3.90 0.06
C VAL A 30 23.85 -3.38 0.08
N GLN A 31 24.32 -2.83 -1.05
CA GLN A 31 25.68 -2.25 -1.13
C GLN A 31 25.83 -1.03 -0.20
N LEU A 32 24.81 -0.15 -0.14
CA LEU A 32 24.81 0.98 0.78
C LEU A 32 24.79 0.53 2.25
N GLU A 33 24.00 -0.47 2.59
CA GLU A 33 23.93 -1.01 3.95
C GLU A 33 25.27 -1.64 4.37
N LEU A 34 25.92 -2.41 3.48
CA LEU A 34 27.23 -3.00 3.73
C LEU A 34 28.32 -1.94 3.89
N ALA A 35 28.35 -0.94 3.00
CA ALA A 35 29.30 0.18 3.10
C ALA A 35 29.11 0.95 4.41
N PHE A 36 27.86 1.20 4.80
CA PHE A 36 27.53 1.86 6.05
C PHE A 36 27.99 1.06 7.28
N LYS A 37 27.71 -0.26 7.31
CA LYS A 37 28.18 -1.14 8.39
C LYS A 37 29.70 -1.21 8.48
N ASN A 38 30.40 -1.20 7.35
CA ASN A 38 31.86 -1.23 7.31
C ASN A 38 32.52 0.07 7.81
N GLU A 39 31.94 1.24 7.49
CA GLU A 39 32.49 2.54 7.89
C GLU A 39 32.14 2.93 9.34
N TYR A 40 30.94 2.59 9.81
CA TYR A 40 30.41 3.08 11.09
C TYR A 40 30.17 1.98 12.14
N GLY A 41 30.40 0.70 11.81
CA GLY A 41 30.15 -0.44 12.68
C GLY A 41 28.66 -0.73 12.93
N GLU A 42 28.37 -1.71 13.79
CA GLU A 42 27.03 -1.83 14.37
C GLU A 42 26.83 -0.68 15.36
N VAL A 43 25.67 -0.02 15.30
CA VAL A 43 25.31 1.16 16.10
C VAL A 43 25.44 0.84 17.58
N SER A 44 26.63 1.05 18.14
CA SER A 44 26.90 0.98 19.57
C SER A 44 26.65 2.35 20.15
N SER A 45 25.79 2.37 21.16
CA SER A 45 25.24 3.56 21.80
C SER A 45 26.30 4.27 22.65
N SER A 46 27.25 4.98 22.04
CA SER A 46 28.05 5.98 22.75
C SER A 46 28.87 6.89 21.82
N SER A 47 28.34 8.08 21.52
CA SER A 47 29.06 9.35 21.73
C SER A 47 28.15 10.52 21.31
N ASN A 48 28.14 11.57 22.12
CA ASN A 48 27.21 12.70 22.06
C ASN A 48 27.43 13.67 20.86
N ASP A 49 28.22 13.26 19.87
CA ASP A 49 28.43 14.00 18.63
C ASP A 49 28.14 13.07 17.45
N GLU A 50 26.84 12.81 17.23
CA GLU A 50 26.35 12.03 16.09
C GLU A 50 26.94 12.62 14.80
N ASN A 51 27.93 11.92 14.22
CA ASN A 51 28.62 12.33 13.01
C ASN A 51 27.57 12.68 11.93
N THR A 52 27.62 13.92 11.42
CA THR A 52 26.67 14.40 10.41
C THR A 52 26.63 13.46 9.20
N CYS A 53 27.76 12.82 8.85
CA CYS A 53 27.82 11.80 7.82
C CYS A 53 26.92 10.60 8.13
N MET A 54 26.93 10.08 9.36
CA MET A 54 26.10 8.93 9.77
C MET A 54 24.60 9.22 9.58
N LYS A 55 24.15 10.42 9.92
CA LYS A 55 22.75 10.85 9.69
C LYS A 55 22.40 10.98 8.22
N ILE A 56 23.32 11.52 7.42
CA ILE A 56 23.15 11.62 5.97
C ILE A 56 23.03 10.21 5.38
N PHE A 57 23.89 9.27 5.78
CA PHE A 57 23.83 7.89 5.33
C PHE A 57 22.52 7.19 5.72
N GLN A 58 22.10 7.32 6.98
CA GLN A 58 20.80 6.79 7.43
C GLN A 58 19.63 7.36 6.62
N HIS A 59 19.66 8.66 6.34
CA HIS A 59 18.63 9.32 5.53
C HIS A 59 18.62 8.81 4.09
N ILE A 60 19.80 8.65 3.46
CA ILE A 60 19.92 8.09 2.11
C ILE A 60 19.41 6.65 2.08
N LEU A 61 19.76 5.83 3.07
CA LEU A 61 19.33 4.43 3.14
C LEU A 61 17.80 4.32 3.23
N LEU A 62 17.19 5.10 4.13
CA LEU A 62 15.73 5.17 4.27
C LEU A 62 15.05 5.68 2.99
N TRP A 63 15.63 6.70 2.35
CA TRP A 63 15.12 7.23 1.08
C TRP A 63 15.16 6.16 -0.01
N VAL A 64 16.26 5.41 -0.14
CA VAL A 64 16.38 4.32 -1.13
C VAL A 64 15.31 3.25 -0.90
N GLU A 65 15.04 2.87 0.36
CA GLU A 65 13.94 1.94 0.67
C GLU A 65 12.57 2.52 0.32
N GLU A 66 12.28 3.75 0.72
CA GLU A 66 11.01 4.43 0.40
C GLU A 66 10.77 4.45 -1.11
N GLN A 67 11.77 4.86 -1.90
CA GLN A 67 11.69 4.86 -3.36
C GLN A 67 11.50 3.44 -3.92
N THR A 68 12.12 2.44 -3.31
CA THR A 68 11.97 1.03 -3.71
C THR A 68 10.53 0.57 -3.54
N TYR A 69 9.90 0.84 -2.41
CA TYR A 69 8.49 0.52 -2.19
C TYR A 69 7.55 1.37 -3.05
N TRP A 70 7.88 2.63 -3.33
CA TRP A 70 7.11 3.47 -4.24
C TRP A 70 7.10 2.89 -5.67
N MET A 71 8.26 2.43 -6.15
CA MET A 71 8.34 1.75 -7.46
C MET A 71 7.57 0.43 -7.49
N ALA A 72 7.60 -0.35 -6.39
CA ALA A 72 6.82 -1.57 -6.27
C ALA A 72 5.31 -1.29 -6.30
N PHE A 73 4.86 -0.27 -5.57
CA PHE A 73 3.49 0.24 -5.62
C PHE A 73 3.11 0.63 -7.05
N ARG A 74 3.94 1.45 -7.71
CA ARG A 74 3.71 1.89 -9.09
C ARG A 74 3.64 0.71 -10.07
N PHE A 75 4.51 -0.28 -9.93
CA PHE A 75 4.52 -1.49 -10.74
C PHE A 75 3.22 -2.29 -10.65
N LEU A 76 2.65 -2.42 -9.44
CA LEU A 76 1.39 -3.11 -9.21
C LEU A 76 0.21 -2.34 -9.80
N ILE A 77 0.07 -1.04 -9.52
CA ILE A 77 -1.08 -0.27 -10.02
C ILE A 77 -1.10 -0.13 -11.54
N LEU A 78 0.07 -0.09 -12.18
CA LEU A 78 0.18 -0.13 -13.64
C LEU A 78 -0.37 -1.45 -14.22
N GLY A 79 -0.41 -2.53 -13.45
CA GLY A 79 -1.03 -3.78 -13.90
C GLY A 79 -2.55 -3.67 -14.04
N PHE A 80 -3.22 -2.85 -13.21
CA PHE A 80 -4.64 -2.55 -13.37
C PHE A 80 -4.88 -1.65 -14.57
N GLU A 81 -4.09 -0.58 -14.73
CA GLU A 81 -4.20 0.34 -15.88
C GLU A 81 -4.01 -0.37 -17.22
N LEU A 82 -3.17 -1.41 -17.25
CA LEU A 82 -2.90 -2.23 -18.43
C LEU A 82 -3.81 -3.46 -18.53
N GLU A 83 -4.82 -3.59 -17.66
CA GLU A 83 -5.78 -4.69 -17.63
C GLU A 83 -5.12 -6.08 -17.57
N LEU A 84 -4.01 -6.20 -16.85
CA LEU A 84 -3.22 -7.44 -16.74
C LEU A 84 -3.77 -8.42 -15.70
N TYR A 85 -4.76 -8.00 -14.92
CA TYR A 85 -5.34 -8.77 -13.83
C TYR A 85 -6.79 -9.14 -14.15
N SER A 86 -7.09 -10.43 -14.08
CA SER A 86 -8.46 -10.93 -14.11
C SER A 86 -9.12 -10.80 -12.73
N THR A 87 -10.46 -10.82 -12.70
CA THR A 87 -11.25 -10.69 -11.46
C THR A 87 -10.89 -11.73 -10.40
N GLY A 88 -10.56 -12.96 -10.81
CA GLY A 88 -10.11 -14.04 -9.91
C GLY A 88 -8.74 -13.79 -9.28
N GLU A 89 -7.96 -12.83 -9.78
CA GLU A 89 -6.62 -12.50 -9.29
C GLU A 89 -6.62 -11.25 -8.40
N TYR A 90 -7.71 -10.49 -8.36
CA TYR A 90 -7.78 -9.26 -7.56
C TYR A 90 -7.45 -9.49 -6.09
N CYS A 91 -7.85 -10.62 -5.52
CA CYS A 91 -7.57 -10.93 -4.12
C CYS A 91 -6.06 -10.97 -3.82
N MET A 92 -5.27 -11.68 -4.63
CA MET A 92 -3.82 -11.75 -4.43
C MET A 92 -3.12 -10.43 -4.76
N VAL A 93 -3.61 -9.70 -5.77
CA VAL A 93 -3.02 -8.41 -6.16
C VAL A 93 -3.26 -7.35 -5.10
N TYR A 94 -4.49 -7.22 -4.56
CA TYR A 94 -4.76 -6.29 -3.46
C TYR A 94 -4.03 -6.69 -2.18
N TRP A 95 -3.89 -7.98 -1.88
CA TRP A 95 -3.13 -8.44 -0.71
C TRP A 95 -1.65 -8.05 -0.82
N TYR A 96 -1.06 -8.24 -2.00
CA TYR A 96 0.33 -7.85 -2.24
C TYR A 96 0.49 -6.33 -2.20
N LEU A 97 -0.45 -5.59 -2.80
CA LEU A 97 -0.49 -4.13 -2.77
C LEU A 97 -0.57 -3.61 -1.33
N TYR A 98 -1.40 -4.21 -0.49
CA TYR A 98 -1.49 -3.93 0.94
C TYR A 98 -0.14 -4.11 1.65
N ALA A 99 0.53 -5.24 1.43
CA ALA A 99 1.84 -5.50 2.03
C ALA A 99 2.91 -4.46 1.60
N VAL A 100 2.91 -4.07 0.32
CA VAL A 100 3.78 -3.00 -0.20
C VAL A 100 3.43 -1.65 0.41
N LEU A 101 2.14 -1.30 0.52
CA LEU A 101 1.67 -0.04 1.08
C LEU A 101 2.00 0.12 2.57
N ILE A 102 1.94 -0.96 3.36
CA ILE A 102 2.40 -0.93 4.75
C ILE A 102 3.86 -0.48 4.82
N LYS A 103 4.72 -1.11 4.01
CA LYS A 103 6.15 -0.78 3.99
C LYS A 103 6.43 0.60 3.44
N LEU A 104 5.71 1.02 2.40
CA LEU A 104 5.81 2.39 1.90
C LEU A 104 5.44 3.40 3.00
N THR A 105 4.34 3.18 3.71
CA THR A 105 3.86 4.05 4.79
C THR A 105 4.85 4.09 5.96
N GLU A 106 5.40 2.94 6.35
CA GLU A 106 6.44 2.83 7.39
C GLU A 106 7.65 3.69 7.03
N LYS A 107 8.18 3.56 5.80
CA LYS A 107 9.35 4.31 5.35
C LYS A 107 9.07 5.81 5.18
N THR A 108 7.91 6.19 4.64
CA THR A 108 7.49 7.59 4.57
C THR A 108 7.37 8.22 5.96
N HIS A 109 6.79 7.51 6.93
CA HIS A 109 6.69 8.01 8.30
C HIS A 109 8.07 8.23 8.94
N LEU A 110 8.99 7.28 8.79
CA LEU A 110 10.37 7.38 9.29
C LEU A 110 11.13 8.55 8.64
N MET A 111 11.02 8.73 7.31
CA MET A 111 11.65 9.84 6.58
C MET A 111 11.18 11.21 7.08
N MET A 112 9.88 11.34 7.38
CA MET A 112 9.31 12.57 7.92
C MET A 112 9.78 12.85 9.36
N ALA A 113 9.92 11.80 10.18
CA ALA A 113 10.46 11.94 11.54
C ALA A 113 11.91 12.44 11.55
N VAL A 114 12.78 11.83 10.72
CA VAL A 114 14.19 12.25 10.57
C VAL A 114 14.31 13.71 10.13
N SER A 115 13.44 14.14 9.22
CA SER A 115 13.40 15.53 8.74
C SER A 115 13.01 16.52 9.84
N HIS A 116 12.08 16.15 10.72
CA HIS A 116 11.57 17.01 11.78
C HIS A 116 12.59 17.23 12.93
N ASP A 117 13.43 16.24 13.22
CA ASP A 117 14.51 16.36 14.22
C ASP A 117 15.61 17.33 13.79
N THR A 118 15.91 17.39 12.49
CA THR A 118 16.87 18.38 11.96
C THR A 118 16.35 19.83 12.04
N ALA A 119 15.03 20.02 11.90
CA ALA A 119 14.40 21.34 11.98
C ALA A 119 14.34 21.89 13.41
N LYS A 120 14.03 21.04 14.41
CA LYS A 120 14.00 21.47 15.83
C LYS A 120 15.36 21.93 16.34
N ARG A 121 16.48 21.35 15.85
CA ARG A 121 17.84 21.76 16.27
C ARG A 121 18.25 23.14 15.76
N LYS A 122 17.69 23.63 14.63
CA LYS A 122 17.98 24.97 14.08
C LYS A 122 17.16 26.09 14.73
N GLY A 123 16.07 25.78 15.42
CA GLY A 123 15.08 26.75 15.93
C GLY A 123 15.09 26.94 17.44
N LYS A 124 16.25 27.04 18.11
CA LYS A 124 16.27 27.32 19.56
C LYS A 124 16.37 28.82 19.85
N LYS A 125 15.26 29.54 19.63
CA LYS A 125 14.91 30.78 20.36
C LYS A 125 13.39 30.91 20.49
N LYS A 126 12.95 31.00 21.75
CA LYS A 126 11.65 31.46 22.29
C LYS A 126 10.49 30.46 22.48
N LYS A 127 10.46 29.90 23.69
CA LYS A 127 9.40 29.94 24.74
C LYS A 127 7.89 29.83 24.33
N ASP A 128 7.30 28.76 24.89
CA ASP A 128 5.91 28.50 25.33
C ASP A 128 4.76 28.32 24.30
N SER A 129 4.23 27.09 24.20
CA SER A 129 2.81 26.80 24.48
C SER A 129 2.53 25.29 24.67
N ALA A 130 1.66 24.93 25.63
CA ALA A 130 1.18 23.56 25.83
C ALA A 130 0.24 23.06 24.69
N LYS A 131 -0.14 23.93 23.76
CA LYS A 131 -0.92 23.57 22.55
C LYS A 131 -0.05 22.98 21.44
N ASP A 132 1.26 23.22 21.46
CA ASP A 132 2.18 22.68 20.45
C ASP A 132 2.55 21.20 20.72
N LEU A 133 2.57 20.78 21.98
CA LEU A 133 2.76 19.37 22.37
C LEU A 133 1.65 18.44 21.82
N ALA A 134 0.43 18.96 21.63
CA ALA A 134 -0.69 18.22 21.03
C ALA A 134 -0.66 18.17 19.48
N ARG A 135 0.18 19.00 18.85
CA ARG A 135 0.50 18.91 17.42
C ARG A 135 1.70 18.00 17.15
N GLU A 136 2.56 17.80 18.14
CA GLU A 136 3.78 16.98 18.04
C GLU A 136 3.53 15.47 17.92
N SER A 137 2.34 14.96 18.25
CA SER A 137 1.99 13.55 18.15
C SER A 137 1.07 13.19 16.98
N ARG A 138 0.77 14.13 16.08
CA ARG A 138 -0.16 13.88 14.97
C ARG A 138 0.57 13.20 13.81
N ILE A 139 0.05 12.05 13.40
CA ILE A 139 0.51 11.34 12.21
C ILE A 139 0.48 12.32 11.02
N PRO A 140 1.57 12.48 10.25
CA PRO A 140 1.61 13.44 9.17
C PRO A 140 0.52 13.17 8.12
N PRO A 141 -0.09 14.21 7.51
CA PRO A 141 -1.14 14.05 6.50
C PRO A 141 -0.78 13.11 5.34
N ALA A 142 0.48 13.14 4.89
CA ALA A 142 0.95 12.23 3.82
C ALA A 142 0.93 10.75 4.24
N VAL A 143 1.17 10.46 5.52
CA VAL A 143 1.13 9.10 6.08
C VAL A 143 -0.32 8.66 6.24
N LEU A 144 -1.21 9.53 6.75
CA LEU A 144 -2.66 9.27 6.79
C LEU A 144 -3.23 9.03 5.38
N PHE A 145 -2.76 9.78 4.39
CA PHE A 145 -3.17 9.56 3.00
C PHE A 145 -2.81 8.16 2.51
N LEU A 146 -1.60 7.66 2.77
CA LEU A 146 -1.23 6.28 2.46
C LEU A 146 -2.02 5.25 3.28
N GLN A 147 -2.36 5.55 4.53
CA GLN A 147 -3.24 4.69 5.33
C GLN A 147 -4.63 4.52 4.69
N CYS A 148 -5.15 5.54 3.98
CA CYS A 148 -6.37 5.39 3.20
C CYS A 148 -6.24 4.31 2.11
N TYR A 149 -5.10 4.28 1.38
CA TYR A 149 -4.81 3.22 0.42
C TYR A 149 -4.71 1.85 1.09
N ILE A 150 -4.04 1.77 2.25
CA ILE A 150 -3.94 0.52 3.03
C ILE A 150 -5.32 -0.02 3.36
N CYS A 151 -6.20 0.81 3.93
CA CYS A 151 -7.55 0.41 4.29
C CYS A 151 -8.37 -0.08 3.08
N LEU A 152 -8.24 0.58 1.92
CA LEU A 152 -8.91 0.13 0.70
C LEU A 152 -8.37 -1.20 0.18
N ALA A 153 -7.04 -1.36 0.13
CA ALA A 153 -6.40 -2.59 -0.31
C ALA A 153 -6.72 -3.77 0.62
N GLU A 154 -6.65 -3.56 1.94
CA GLU A 154 -6.99 -4.56 2.94
C GLU A 154 -8.47 -4.93 2.91
N GLY A 155 -9.37 -3.92 2.86
CA GLY A 155 -10.81 -4.15 2.77
C GLY A 155 -11.21 -4.95 1.53
N LEU A 156 -10.63 -4.62 0.37
CA LEU A 156 -10.86 -5.38 -0.86
C LEU A 156 -10.30 -6.79 -0.78
N THR A 157 -9.10 -6.96 -0.21
CA THR A 157 -8.49 -8.28 0.02
C THR A 157 -9.41 -9.17 0.87
N MET A 158 -9.83 -8.66 2.03
CA MET A 158 -10.65 -9.42 2.96
C MET A 158 -12.03 -9.73 2.39
N MET A 159 -12.65 -8.77 1.68
CA MET A 159 -13.94 -8.97 1.05
C MET A 159 -13.88 -10.00 -0.07
N LEU A 160 -12.89 -9.92 -0.96
CA LEU A 160 -12.68 -10.90 -2.03
C LEU A 160 -12.36 -12.29 -1.47
N ALA A 161 -11.55 -12.37 -0.41
CA ALA A 161 -11.24 -13.62 0.26
C ALA A 161 -12.49 -14.25 0.90
N ALA A 162 -13.33 -13.47 1.58
CA ALA A 162 -14.57 -13.98 2.16
C ALA A 162 -15.57 -14.42 1.09
N LEU A 163 -15.74 -13.64 0.01
CA LEU A 163 -16.57 -14.02 -1.14
C LEU A 163 -16.10 -15.34 -1.75
N ARG A 164 -14.78 -15.49 -1.96
CA ARG A 164 -14.18 -16.74 -2.40
C ARG A 164 -14.53 -17.86 -1.43
N ASN A 165 -14.26 -17.71 -0.14
CA ASN A 165 -14.37 -18.79 0.83
C ASN A 165 -15.82 -19.23 1.13
N GLU A 166 -16.79 -18.33 1.04
CA GLU A 166 -18.18 -18.61 1.45
C GLU A 166 -19.17 -18.76 0.29
N ILE A 167 -18.85 -18.28 -0.92
CA ILE A 167 -19.75 -18.37 -2.07
C ILE A 167 -19.11 -19.27 -3.15
N PRO A 168 -19.68 -20.45 -3.43
CA PRO A 168 -19.13 -21.42 -4.39
C PRO A 168 -18.86 -20.88 -5.79
N VAL A 169 -19.64 -19.91 -6.29
CA VAL A 169 -19.46 -19.34 -7.64
C VAL A 169 -18.12 -18.63 -7.82
N PHE A 170 -17.49 -18.18 -6.73
CA PHE A 170 -16.17 -17.56 -6.74
C PHE A 170 -15.03 -18.59 -6.66
N HIS A 171 -15.34 -19.87 -6.47
CA HIS A 171 -14.41 -20.98 -6.65
C HIS A 171 -14.44 -21.46 -8.10
N SER A 172 -13.93 -20.65 -9.03
CA SER A 172 -13.76 -21.07 -10.42
C SER A 172 -12.30 -21.50 -10.66
N PRO A 173 -11.96 -22.80 -10.58
CA PRO A 173 -10.62 -23.27 -10.93
C PRO A 173 -10.35 -22.97 -12.41
N SER A 174 -9.22 -22.34 -12.70
CA SER A 174 -8.79 -22.13 -14.08
C SER A 174 -8.30 -23.45 -14.66
N PRO A 175 -8.68 -23.80 -15.90
CA PRO A 175 -8.25 -25.06 -16.52
C PRO A 175 -6.78 -25.05 -16.96
N PHE A 176 -6.13 -23.88 -16.98
CA PHE A 176 -4.77 -23.72 -17.53
C PHE A 176 -3.71 -23.47 -16.46
N ASN A 177 -3.99 -22.59 -15.49
CA ASN A 177 -3.01 -22.18 -14.49
C ASN A 177 -3.60 -22.29 -13.08
N THR A 178 -2.83 -22.86 -12.16
CA THR A 178 -3.11 -22.86 -10.73
C THR A 178 -3.02 -21.46 -10.13
N GLU A 179 -3.64 -21.25 -8.96
CA GLU A 179 -3.52 -20.00 -8.19
C GLU A 179 -2.05 -19.68 -7.85
N HIS A 180 -1.24 -20.71 -7.60
CA HIS A 180 0.19 -20.56 -7.33
C HIS A 180 0.98 -20.06 -8.56
N GLU A 181 0.74 -20.64 -9.74
CA GLU A 181 1.41 -20.20 -10.97
C GLU A 181 1.04 -18.76 -11.33
N LYS A 182 -0.22 -18.37 -11.16
CA LYS A 182 -0.66 -16.98 -11.32
C LYS A 182 0.04 -16.05 -10.34
N PHE A 183 0.16 -16.46 -9.08
CA PHE A 183 0.88 -15.71 -8.06
C PHE A 183 2.35 -15.49 -8.49
N VAL A 184 3.03 -16.54 -8.95
CA VAL A 184 4.41 -16.42 -9.45
C VAL A 184 4.47 -15.49 -10.66
N GLN A 185 3.60 -15.65 -11.66
CA GLN A 185 3.57 -14.81 -12.86
C GLN A 185 3.43 -13.31 -12.54
N HIS A 186 2.59 -12.97 -11.57
CA HIS A 186 2.36 -11.57 -11.21
C HIS A 186 3.46 -10.96 -10.35
N PHE A 187 4.07 -11.77 -9.47
CA PHE A 187 4.94 -11.26 -8.40
C PHE A 187 6.40 -11.70 -8.48
N GLU A 188 6.81 -12.53 -9.45
CA GLU A 188 8.19 -13.05 -9.56
C GLU A 188 9.25 -11.94 -9.54
N LEU A 189 9.02 -10.84 -10.27
CA LEU A 189 9.95 -9.71 -10.30
C LEU A 189 10.07 -8.99 -8.95
N LEU A 190 9.00 -8.96 -8.16
CA LEU A 190 9.00 -8.38 -6.81
C LEU A 190 9.64 -9.34 -5.81
N GLN A 191 9.32 -10.64 -5.91
CA GLN A 191 9.89 -11.69 -5.05
C GLN A 191 11.39 -11.85 -5.23
N ARG A 192 11.89 -11.82 -6.48
CA ARG A 192 13.34 -11.85 -6.74
C ARG A 192 14.06 -10.65 -6.12
N ALA A 193 13.39 -9.51 -5.99
CA ALA A 193 13.94 -8.30 -5.37
C ALA A 193 13.76 -8.32 -3.84
N CYS A 194 13.11 -9.35 -3.29
CA CYS A 194 12.71 -9.44 -1.88
C CYS A 194 11.81 -8.27 -1.44
N ILE A 195 10.83 -7.86 -2.25
CA ILE A 195 9.97 -6.70 -1.98
C ILE A 195 8.49 -7.10 -1.91
N PRO A 196 7.84 -7.01 -0.74
CA PRO A 196 8.42 -6.91 0.60
C PRO A 196 9.12 -8.21 1.02
N ASN A 197 10.01 -8.13 2.02
CA ASN A 197 10.62 -9.31 2.62
C ASN A 197 9.53 -10.24 3.20
N HIS A 198 9.74 -11.55 3.11
CA HIS A 198 8.87 -12.60 3.66
C HIS A 198 7.46 -12.70 3.05
N VAL A 199 7.21 -12.05 1.91
CA VAL A 199 5.95 -12.19 1.17
C VAL A 199 6.03 -13.39 0.24
N SER A 200 5.15 -14.37 0.49
CA SER A 200 5.12 -15.65 -0.23
C SER A 200 3.70 -16.11 -0.51
N TYR A 201 3.54 -17.05 -1.45
CA TYR A 201 2.23 -17.65 -1.73
C TYR A 201 1.64 -18.36 -0.49
N PRO A 202 2.42 -19.14 0.31
CA PRO A 202 1.94 -19.66 1.58
C PRO A 202 1.39 -18.58 2.53
N SER A 203 2.11 -17.46 2.69
CA SER A 203 1.66 -16.34 3.53
C SER A 203 0.36 -15.71 3.03
N TYR A 204 0.18 -15.61 1.70
CA TYR A 204 -1.07 -15.17 1.09
C TYR A 204 -2.24 -16.12 1.42
N LYS A 205 -2.01 -17.43 1.29
CA LYS A 205 -3.02 -18.44 1.61
C LYS A 205 -3.40 -18.38 3.08
N GLU A 206 -2.42 -18.36 3.97
CA GLU A 206 -2.63 -18.26 5.42
C GLU A 206 -3.47 -17.03 5.79
N SER A 207 -3.11 -15.87 5.23
CA SER A 207 -3.80 -14.59 5.50
C SER A 207 -5.26 -14.56 5.02
N THR A 208 -5.60 -15.33 3.99
CA THR A 208 -6.91 -15.24 3.32
C THR A 208 -7.81 -16.46 3.51
N THR A 209 -7.30 -17.57 4.02
CA THR A 209 -8.07 -18.84 4.17
C THR A 209 -9.19 -18.72 5.21
N HIS A 210 -9.01 -17.88 6.22
CA HIS A 210 -9.98 -17.71 7.31
C HIS A 210 -10.85 -16.45 7.18
N ALA A 211 -10.73 -15.72 6.09
CA ALA A 211 -11.60 -14.57 5.83
C ALA A 211 -13.05 -15.03 5.69
N ARG A 212 -13.94 -14.36 6.44
CA ARG A 212 -15.37 -14.65 6.53
C ARG A 212 -16.19 -13.36 6.58
N PHE A 213 -17.47 -13.42 6.22
CA PHE A 213 -18.42 -12.31 6.32
C PHE A 213 -18.58 -11.81 7.76
N SER A 214 -18.51 -12.70 8.75
CA SER A 214 -18.51 -12.30 10.17
C SER A 214 -17.29 -11.43 10.52
N THR A 215 -16.11 -11.77 9.99
CA THR A 215 -14.88 -10.97 10.14
C THR A 215 -15.03 -9.60 9.49
N LEU A 216 -15.62 -9.54 8.29
CA LEU A 216 -15.91 -8.25 7.61
C LEU A 216 -16.92 -7.40 8.39
N ALA A 217 -17.95 -8.00 8.98
CA ALA A 217 -18.91 -7.27 9.79
C ALA A 217 -18.26 -6.65 11.04
N MET A 218 -17.27 -7.33 11.61
CA MET A 218 -16.50 -6.85 12.76
C MET A 218 -15.48 -5.76 12.39
N TYR A 219 -14.78 -5.93 11.26
CA TYR A 219 -13.71 -5.03 10.81
C TYR A 219 -14.08 -4.40 9.45
N ASN A 220 -14.53 -3.14 9.51
CA ASN A 220 -14.96 -2.40 8.32
C ASN A 220 -13.89 -1.40 7.88
N TYR A 221 -12.88 -1.91 7.16
CA TYR A 221 -11.78 -1.12 6.62
C TYR A 221 -12.24 0.02 5.70
N PHE A 222 -13.36 -0.14 4.99
CA PHE A 222 -13.91 0.94 4.16
C PHE A 222 -14.40 2.13 5.00
N LYS A 223 -15.00 1.90 6.17
CA LYS A 223 -15.34 2.98 7.11
C LYS A 223 -14.10 3.65 7.69
N ASP A 224 -13.04 2.88 7.94
CA ASP A 224 -11.77 3.45 8.39
C ASP A 224 -11.16 4.35 7.32
N ALA A 225 -11.17 3.93 6.05
CA ALA A 225 -10.74 4.76 4.91
C ALA A 225 -11.55 6.06 4.82
N GLN A 226 -12.88 6.01 4.97
CA GLN A 226 -13.73 7.21 5.00
C GLN A 226 -13.38 8.17 6.15
N ARG A 227 -13.13 7.63 7.35
CA ARG A 227 -12.75 8.43 8.53
C ARG A 227 -11.43 9.16 8.28
N ILE A 228 -10.43 8.42 7.82
CA ILE A 228 -9.10 8.96 7.49
C ILE A 228 -9.21 10.02 6.38
N ALA A 229 -10.01 9.75 5.34
CA ALA A 229 -10.20 10.70 4.25
C ALA A 229 -10.79 12.03 4.72
N LYS A 230 -11.79 11.99 5.62
CA LYS A 230 -12.37 13.20 6.23
C LYS A 230 -11.36 13.97 7.08
N GLU A 231 -10.55 13.26 7.86
CA GLU A 231 -9.52 13.85 8.72
C GLU A 231 -8.46 14.59 7.90
N VAL A 232 -7.96 13.97 6.83
CA VAL A 232 -6.84 14.51 6.05
C VAL A 232 -7.27 15.56 5.02
N LYS A 233 -8.55 15.62 4.65
CA LYS A 233 -9.10 16.50 3.60
C LYS A 233 -8.67 17.96 3.72
N SER A 234 -8.74 18.51 4.92
CA SER A 234 -8.38 19.92 5.17
C SER A 234 -6.89 20.19 5.00
N SER A 235 -6.04 19.18 5.18
CA SER A 235 -4.58 19.31 5.08
C SER A 235 -4.09 19.43 3.63
N PHE A 236 -4.93 19.09 2.65
CA PHE A 236 -4.61 19.15 1.22
C PHE A 236 -5.30 20.30 0.49
N SER A 237 -5.81 21.32 1.19
CA SER A 237 -6.48 22.47 0.57
C SER A 237 -5.67 23.15 -0.55
N ASN A 238 -4.34 23.12 -0.45
CA ASN A 238 -3.42 23.73 -1.42
C ASN A 238 -2.87 22.74 -2.47
N ASP A 239 -3.31 21.48 -2.44
CA ASP A 239 -2.88 20.42 -3.36
C ASP A 239 -4.11 19.82 -4.07
N PRO A 240 -4.53 20.42 -5.21
CA PRO A 240 -5.75 20.01 -5.89
C PRO A 240 -5.66 18.59 -6.45
N GLU A 241 -4.47 18.11 -6.80
CA GLU A 241 -4.24 16.75 -7.30
C GLU A 241 -4.47 15.72 -6.19
N ARG A 242 -3.88 15.93 -5.01
CA ARG A 242 -4.12 15.05 -3.85
C ARG A 242 -5.57 15.08 -3.40
N LEU A 243 -6.24 16.24 -3.45
CA LEU A 243 -7.66 16.33 -3.15
C LEU A 243 -8.52 15.57 -4.15
N ALA A 244 -8.20 15.65 -5.44
CA ALA A 244 -8.91 14.92 -6.48
C ALA A 244 -8.76 13.41 -6.27
N GLU A 245 -7.54 12.96 -5.98
CA GLU A 245 -7.27 11.55 -5.69
C GLU A 245 -7.99 11.10 -4.40
N LEU A 246 -7.91 11.87 -3.32
CA LEU A 246 -8.59 11.57 -2.06
C LEU A 246 -10.10 11.42 -2.24
N ARG A 247 -10.73 12.24 -3.09
CA ARG A 247 -12.17 12.14 -3.39
C ARG A 247 -12.50 10.82 -4.11
N LYS A 248 -11.64 10.35 -5.02
CA LYS A 248 -11.85 9.05 -5.67
C LYS A 248 -11.76 7.90 -4.66
N LEU A 249 -10.78 7.95 -3.76
CA LEU A 249 -10.65 6.97 -2.67
C LEU A 249 -11.87 6.98 -1.74
N GLU A 250 -12.36 8.17 -1.38
CA GLU A 250 -13.57 8.37 -0.56
C GLU A 250 -14.81 7.74 -1.24
N GLN A 251 -14.97 7.95 -2.55
CA GLN A 251 -16.06 7.34 -3.33
C GLN A 251 -15.99 5.81 -3.34
N VAL A 252 -14.82 5.23 -3.60
CA VAL A 252 -14.65 3.76 -3.57
C VAL A 252 -14.97 3.21 -2.18
N ALA A 253 -14.47 3.87 -1.13
CA ALA A 253 -14.72 3.46 0.25
C ALA A 253 -16.22 3.47 0.59
N GLU A 254 -16.96 4.50 0.14
CA GLU A 254 -18.40 4.59 0.35
C GLU A 254 -19.18 3.46 -0.30
N HIS A 255 -18.96 3.25 -1.60
CA HIS A 255 -19.66 2.21 -2.34
C HIS A 255 -19.32 0.82 -1.78
N ASN A 256 -18.05 0.56 -1.49
CA ASN A 256 -17.63 -0.73 -0.96
C ASN A 256 -18.09 -0.97 0.49
N SER A 257 -18.24 0.09 1.31
CA SER A 257 -18.83 -0.06 2.64
C SER A 257 -20.30 -0.50 2.54
N VAL A 258 -21.06 0.08 1.61
CA VAL A 258 -22.45 -0.31 1.34
C VAL A 258 -22.50 -1.75 0.81
N ALA A 259 -21.69 -2.08 -0.20
CA ALA A 259 -21.62 -3.42 -0.78
C ALA A 259 -21.27 -4.47 0.28
N GLN A 260 -20.26 -4.23 1.12
CA GLN A 260 -19.88 -5.11 2.22
C GLN A 260 -21.05 -5.32 3.19
N ASN A 261 -21.80 -4.28 3.55
CA ASN A 261 -22.96 -4.43 4.44
C ASN A 261 -24.07 -5.30 3.80
N VAL A 262 -24.31 -5.15 2.50
CA VAL A 262 -25.28 -5.98 1.76
C VAL A 262 -24.81 -7.43 1.72
N ILE A 263 -23.54 -7.67 1.39
CA ILE A 263 -22.93 -9.00 1.36
C ILE A 263 -22.95 -9.67 2.74
N CYS A 264 -22.60 -8.95 3.80
CA CYS A 264 -22.60 -9.53 5.16
C CYS A 264 -24.01 -9.87 5.65
N ARG A 265 -25.05 -9.17 5.17
CA ARG A 265 -26.45 -9.43 5.55
C ARG A 265 -27.11 -10.52 4.71
N LEU A 266 -26.80 -10.58 3.42
CA LEU A 266 -27.51 -11.43 2.44
C LEU A 266 -26.66 -12.57 1.90
N GLY A 267 -25.32 -12.49 1.96
CA GLY A 267 -24.40 -13.27 1.14
C GLY A 267 -24.58 -14.79 1.26
N ALA A 268 -24.54 -15.33 2.47
CA ALA A 268 -24.73 -16.78 2.68
C ALA A 268 -26.20 -17.24 2.54
N LEU A 269 -27.15 -16.30 2.44
CA LEU A 269 -28.59 -16.57 2.52
C LEU A 269 -29.33 -16.39 1.19
N ASP A 270 -28.75 -15.65 0.23
CA ASP A 270 -29.41 -15.29 -1.03
C ASP A 270 -28.57 -15.72 -2.26
N PRO A 271 -28.87 -16.88 -2.88
CA PRO A 271 -28.16 -17.36 -4.06
C PRO A 271 -28.42 -16.51 -5.32
N SER A 272 -29.35 -15.55 -5.29
CA SER A 272 -29.60 -14.63 -6.41
C SER A 272 -28.61 -13.45 -6.46
N LEU A 273 -27.79 -13.30 -5.41
CA LEU A 273 -26.85 -12.18 -5.25
C LEU A 273 -25.71 -12.28 -6.26
N LYS A 274 -25.70 -11.38 -7.24
CA LYS A 274 -24.61 -11.22 -8.21
C LYS A 274 -23.66 -10.13 -7.72
N VAL A 275 -22.39 -10.48 -7.55
CA VAL A 275 -21.32 -9.54 -7.20
C VAL A 275 -20.39 -9.36 -8.40
N SER A 276 -20.12 -8.10 -8.74
CA SER A 276 -19.25 -7.70 -9.85
C SER A 276 -18.33 -6.56 -9.42
N PHE A 277 -17.27 -6.31 -10.20
CA PHE A 277 -16.21 -5.35 -9.87
C PHE A 277 -16.06 -4.36 -11.01
N GLU A 278 -16.17 -3.07 -10.71
CA GLU A 278 -16.09 -1.99 -11.69
C GLU A 278 -15.02 -0.97 -11.27
N PHE A 279 -14.32 -0.35 -12.23
CA PHE A 279 -13.28 0.67 -11.97
C PHE A 279 -13.78 2.07 -12.32
N SER A 280 -15.05 2.36 -12.01
CA SER A 280 -15.74 3.61 -12.37
C SER A 280 -15.21 4.83 -11.60
N HIS A 281 -14.86 4.67 -10.33
CA HIS A 281 -14.43 5.76 -9.46
C HIS A 281 -12.91 5.91 -9.37
N HIS A 282 -12.17 4.83 -9.58
CA HIS A 282 -10.73 4.79 -9.37
C HIS A 282 -10.04 3.78 -10.31
N PRO A 283 -8.88 4.12 -10.91
CA PRO A 283 -8.25 3.29 -11.95
C PRO A 283 -7.76 1.91 -11.47
N PHE A 284 -7.53 1.73 -10.17
CA PHE A 284 -6.99 0.47 -9.63
C PHE A 284 -7.62 0.02 -8.32
N PHE A 285 -8.69 0.67 -7.87
CA PHE A 285 -9.47 0.17 -6.73
C PHE A 285 -10.87 -0.12 -7.21
N ALA A 286 -11.23 -1.39 -7.15
CA ALA A 286 -12.52 -1.87 -7.62
C ALA A 286 -13.63 -1.34 -6.71
N THR A 287 -14.71 -0.90 -7.35
CA THR A 287 -16.02 -0.68 -6.74
C THR A 287 -16.83 -1.95 -6.87
N VAL A 288 -17.28 -2.49 -5.73
CA VAL A 288 -18.04 -3.72 -5.67
C VAL A 288 -19.50 -3.43 -5.89
N VAL A 289 -20.06 -4.00 -6.94
CA VAL A 289 -21.46 -3.81 -7.33
C VAL A 289 -22.22 -5.09 -7.01
N VAL A 290 -23.25 -4.94 -6.18
CA VAL A 290 -24.09 -6.04 -5.71
C VAL A 290 -25.50 -5.86 -6.28
N LYS A 291 -25.96 -6.83 -7.06
CA LYS A 291 -27.29 -6.84 -7.69
C LYS A 291 -28.06 -8.09 -7.27
N ARG A 292 -29.37 -7.94 -7.02
CA ARG A 292 -30.29 -9.08 -6.96
C ARG A 292 -30.73 -9.43 -8.38
N SER A 293 -30.73 -10.72 -8.70
CA SER A 293 -31.21 -11.22 -10.00
C SER A 293 -32.72 -11.23 -10.08
#